data_AF-A0A453FYQ1-F1
#
_entry.id   AF-A0A453FYQ1-F1
#
_cell.length_a   1.000
_cell.length_b   1.000
_cell.length_c   1.000
_cell.angle_alpha   90.00
_cell.angle_beta   90.00
_cell.angle_gamma   90.00
#
_symmetry.space_group_name_H-M   'P 1'
#
loop_
_entity.id
_entity.type
_entity.pdbx_description
1 polymer ?
#
loop_
_entity_poly.entity_id
_entity_poly.type
_entity_poly.pdbx_seq_one_letter_code
_entity_poly.pdbx_strand_id
1 'polypeptide(L)'
;GASAAAAPPGRAASMRMFHGDVFLGEADVFPIKPGPEGALPFPSNEIRISHLSPASERCPPLAILQTIAPFSVRCKLQAKPLPPHPSLHRLYLTCFNEYKSAVVVVGDEELHLVAMPSKVEKVPCFWCCSVRVGLYAASVGMLNLRCLAIVFDLDETLIVANTMRSFESRIEMLSRRMDIEDDPVRVAGMSAEIKRYIEDRELLKEFIDTDTVTDNGRIVGTQKEEVQPMPGVQERLVRPVIRLPERNAILTRINPE
;
A
#
# COMPACT_ATOMS: atom_id res chain seq x y z
N GLY A 1 48.41 -27.92 -10.92
CA GLY A 1 47.15 -27.29 -11.32
C GLY A 1 46.72 -26.36 -10.21
N ALA A 2 46.82 -25.06 -10.43
CA ALA A 2 46.39 -24.06 -9.45
C ALA A 2 44.85 -24.02 -9.43
N SER A 3 44.27 -24.27 -8.25
CA SER A 3 42.85 -24.12 -7.98
C SER A 3 42.49 -22.64 -8.09
N ALA A 4 41.63 -22.30 -9.05
CA ALA A 4 41.06 -20.97 -9.17
C ALA A 4 40.11 -20.74 -7.99
N ALA A 5 40.60 -20.02 -6.97
CA ALA A 5 39.74 -19.45 -5.95
C ALA A 5 38.78 -18.47 -6.65
N ALA A 6 37.50 -18.81 -6.68
CA ALA A 6 36.45 -17.89 -7.09
C ALA A 6 36.49 -16.66 -6.18
N ALA A 7 36.70 -15.48 -6.76
CA ALA A 7 36.63 -14.21 -6.05
C ALA A 7 35.24 -14.03 -5.41
N PRO A 8 35.13 -13.44 -4.21
CA PRO A 8 33.86 -13.30 -3.50
C PRO A 8 32.91 -12.35 -4.27
N PRO A 9 31.60 -12.63 -4.28
CA PRO A 9 30.62 -11.77 -4.95
C PRO A 9 30.53 -10.41 -4.25
N GLY A 10 30.64 -9.33 -5.03
CA GLY A 10 30.26 -7.95 -4.71
C GLY A 10 30.66 -7.42 -3.33
N ARG A 11 31.74 -6.61 -3.26
CA ARG A 11 32.18 -5.96 -2.01
C ARG A 11 31.03 -5.18 -1.36
N ALA A 12 30.63 -5.60 -0.17
CA ALA A 12 29.64 -4.90 0.62
C ALA A 12 30.14 -3.49 0.99
N ALA A 13 29.29 -2.48 0.81
CA ALA A 13 29.56 -1.13 1.26
C ALA A 13 28.88 -0.88 2.60
N SER A 14 29.60 -0.33 3.57
CA SER A 14 29.01 0.04 4.85
C SER A 14 28.43 1.45 4.79
N MET A 15 27.20 1.61 5.27
CA MET A 15 26.48 2.87 5.29
C MET A 15 25.84 3.14 6.66
N ARG A 16 25.72 4.43 6.98
CA ARG A 16 25.00 4.91 8.17
C ARG A 16 23.54 5.16 7.82
N MET A 17 22.62 4.69 8.66
CA MET A 17 21.18 4.83 8.46
C MET A 17 20.59 5.87 9.40
N PHE A 18 19.76 6.76 8.86
CA PHE A 18 19.07 7.81 9.58
C PHE A 18 17.58 7.84 9.23
N HIS A 19 16.76 8.31 10.15
CA HIS A 19 15.39 8.76 9.86
C HIS A 19 15.31 10.24 10.20
N GLY A 20 15.21 11.10 9.18
CA GLY A 20 15.54 12.52 9.32
C GLY A 20 16.98 12.68 9.79
N ASP A 21 17.18 13.33 10.93
CA ASP A 21 18.49 13.51 11.56
C ASP A 21 18.81 12.49 12.67
N VAL A 22 17.88 11.57 12.96
CA VAL A 22 18.06 10.57 14.01
C VAL A 22 18.85 9.38 13.47
N PHE A 23 20.04 9.17 14.03
CA PHE A 23 20.84 7.98 13.72
C PHE A 23 20.17 6.70 14.21
N LEU A 24 20.01 5.74 13.32
CA LEU A 24 19.37 4.45 13.61
C LEU A 24 20.38 3.33 13.83
N GLY A 25 21.47 3.34 13.06
CA GLY A 25 22.52 2.32 13.08
C GLY A 25 23.29 2.22 11.77
N GLU A 26 24.13 1.20 11.65
CA GLU A 26 24.87 0.90 10.43
C GLU A 26 24.34 -0.34 9.71
N ALA A 27 24.44 -0.35 8.39
CA ALA A 27 24.11 -1.50 7.56
C ALA A 27 25.16 -1.72 6.46
N ASP A 28 25.33 -2.99 6.10
CA ASP A 28 26.09 -3.41 4.95
C ASP A 28 25.15 -3.52 3.74
N VAL A 29 25.59 -2.96 2.61
CA VAL A 29 24.82 -2.89 1.36
C VAL A 29 25.43 -3.81 0.33
N PHE A 30 24.60 -4.73 -0.16
CA PHE A 30 24.97 -5.74 -1.14
C PHE A 30 24.21 -5.47 -2.45
N PRO A 31 24.87 -4.96 -3.51
CA PRO A 31 24.21 -4.75 -4.80
C PRO A 31 23.81 -6.07 -5.44
N ILE A 32 22.67 -6.10 -6.15
CA ILE A 32 22.19 -7.31 -6.83
C ILE A 32 23.02 -7.63 -8.08
N LYS A 33 23.48 -6.60 -8.81
CA LYS A 33 24.34 -6.77 -9.99
C LYS A 33 25.80 -6.48 -9.64
N PRO A 34 26.76 -7.37 -9.96
CA PRO A 34 28.19 -7.10 -9.77
C PRO A 34 28.75 -6.19 -10.89
N GLY A 35 29.73 -5.34 -10.55
CA GLY A 35 30.47 -4.51 -11.53
C GLY A 35 30.15 -3.00 -11.46
N PRO A 36 30.67 -2.18 -12.40
CA PRO A 36 30.44 -0.73 -12.46
C PRO A 36 28.97 -0.34 -12.72
N GLU A 37 28.15 -1.25 -13.23
CA GLU A 37 26.68 -1.11 -13.31
C GLU A 37 25.95 -1.37 -11.97
N GLY A 38 26.65 -1.93 -10.98
CA GLY A 38 26.18 -2.21 -9.62
C GLY A 38 26.36 -1.02 -8.67
N ALA A 39 26.28 0.21 -9.18
CA ALA A 39 26.36 1.40 -8.35
C ALA A 39 25.30 1.35 -7.25
N LEU A 40 25.70 1.73 -6.03
CA LEU A 40 24.79 1.79 -4.91
C LEU A 40 23.69 2.81 -5.23
N PRO A 41 22.43 2.52 -4.91
CA PRO A 41 21.32 3.41 -5.26
C PRO A 41 21.30 4.69 -4.42
N PHE A 42 22.22 4.84 -3.47
CA PHE A 42 22.27 5.97 -2.55
C PHE A 42 23.31 7.01 -3.02
N PRO A 43 22.95 8.31 -3.05
CA PRO A 43 23.82 9.37 -3.56
C PRO A 43 25.00 9.71 -2.62
N SER A 44 24.99 9.20 -1.40
CA SER A 44 25.99 9.45 -0.37
C SER A 44 26.27 8.17 0.41
N ASN A 45 27.26 8.19 1.32
CA ASN A 45 27.53 7.08 2.24
C ASN A 45 26.48 6.97 3.39
N GLU A 46 25.36 7.67 3.26
CA GLU A 46 24.25 7.69 4.20
C GLU A 46 22.94 7.28 3.53
N ILE A 47 22.16 6.47 4.26
CA ILE A 47 20.79 6.13 3.92
C ILE A 47 19.89 6.99 4.79
N ARG A 48 19.24 8.00 4.19
CA ARG A 48 18.36 8.93 4.89
C ARG A 48 16.90 8.63 4.58
N ILE A 49 16.25 7.96 5.51
CA ILE A 49 14.82 7.65 5.42
C ILE A 49 14.04 8.94 5.57
N SER A 50 13.20 9.21 4.58
CA SER A 50 12.36 10.40 4.52
C SER A 50 11.05 10.17 5.27
N HIS A 51 10.41 9.02 5.07
CA HIS A 51 9.14 8.65 5.70
C HIS A 51 8.90 7.13 5.65
N LEU A 52 7.82 6.68 6.30
CA LEU A 52 7.31 5.32 6.14
C LEU A 52 6.20 5.31 5.08
N SER A 53 6.20 4.31 4.21
CA SER A 53 5.18 4.15 3.18
C SER A 53 3.77 3.95 3.79
N PRO A 54 2.69 4.27 3.05
CA PRO A 54 1.35 3.83 3.44
C PRO A 54 1.30 2.29 3.52
N ALA A 55 0.48 1.77 4.43
CA ALA A 55 0.26 0.34 4.59
C ALA A 55 -0.86 -0.13 3.66
N SER A 56 -0.71 -1.32 3.08
CA SER A 56 -1.82 -1.96 2.36
C SER A 56 -2.56 -2.91 3.29
N GLU A 57 -3.89 -2.93 3.16
CA GLU A 57 -4.76 -3.88 3.87
C GLU A 57 -4.93 -5.22 3.13
N ARG A 58 -4.26 -5.38 1.98
CA ARG A 58 -4.44 -6.54 1.10
C ARG A 58 -3.17 -7.36 0.92
N CYS A 59 -2.01 -6.71 0.81
CA CYS A 59 -0.77 -7.43 0.55
C CYS A 59 0.48 -6.72 1.12
N PRO A 60 1.56 -7.45 1.39
CA PRO A 60 2.81 -6.86 1.86
C PRO A 60 3.46 -5.95 0.80
N PRO A 61 4.30 -4.97 1.22
CA PRO A 61 4.98 -4.05 0.31
C PRO A 61 5.69 -4.73 -0.85
N LEU A 62 6.35 -5.87 -0.61
CA LEU A 62 7.07 -6.61 -1.65
C LEU A 62 6.15 -7.06 -2.80
N ALA A 63 4.96 -7.57 -2.48
CA ALA A 63 4.02 -8.05 -3.50
C ALA A 63 3.53 -6.91 -4.40
N ILE A 64 3.29 -5.74 -3.81
CA ILE A 64 2.92 -4.53 -4.54
C ILE A 64 4.06 -4.11 -5.45
N LEU A 65 5.27 -3.96 -4.90
CA LEU A 65 6.46 -3.52 -5.62
C LEU A 65 6.80 -4.45 -6.79
N GLN A 66 6.71 -5.77 -6.60
CA GLN A 66 6.92 -6.74 -7.68
C GLN A 66 5.89 -6.64 -8.80
N THR A 67 4.67 -6.18 -8.47
CA THR A 67 3.59 -6.02 -9.46
C THR A 67 3.76 -4.73 -10.26
N ILE A 68 4.05 -3.61 -9.60
CA ILE A 68 4.10 -2.29 -10.23
C ILE A 68 5.46 -1.97 -10.84
N ALA A 69 6.52 -2.60 -10.35
CA ALA A 69 7.90 -2.40 -10.78
C ALA A 69 8.64 -3.74 -10.74
N PRO A 70 8.39 -4.66 -11.68
CA PRO A 70 9.08 -5.94 -11.73
C PRO A 70 10.59 -5.72 -11.89
N PHE A 71 11.40 -6.57 -11.23
CA PHE A 71 12.86 -6.48 -11.20
C PHE A 71 13.43 -5.18 -10.57
N SER A 72 12.64 -4.51 -9.71
CA SER A 72 13.02 -3.27 -9.02
C SER A 72 14.06 -3.42 -7.90
N VAL A 73 14.40 -4.65 -7.49
CA VAL A 73 15.34 -4.87 -6.37
C VAL A 73 16.75 -4.44 -6.78
N ARG A 74 17.28 -3.41 -6.11
CA ARG A 74 18.59 -2.81 -6.41
C ARG A 74 19.70 -3.39 -5.52
N CYS A 75 19.41 -3.57 -4.24
CA CYS A 75 20.35 -4.09 -3.27
C CYS A 75 19.65 -4.75 -2.06
N LYS A 76 20.41 -5.58 -1.34
CA LYS A 76 20.07 -6.06 0.00
C LYS A 76 20.80 -5.19 1.03
N LEU A 77 20.12 -4.83 2.11
CA LEU A 77 20.71 -4.19 3.28
C LEU A 77 20.67 -5.17 4.45
N GLN A 78 21.76 -5.24 5.20
CA GLN A 78 21.84 -6.05 6.40
C GLN A 78 22.41 -5.20 7.54
N ALA A 79 21.67 -5.09 8.64
CA ALA A 79 22.13 -4.35 9.80
C ALA A 79 23.39 -4.99 10.40
N LYS A 80 24.33 -4.15 10.83
CA LYS A 80 25.50 -4.63 11.55
C LYS A 80 25.10 -5.09 12.97
N PRO A 81 25.63 -6.23 13.44
CA PRO A 81 25.26 -6.79 14.73
C PRO A 81 25.84 -6.04 15.93
N LEU A 82 26.93 -5.26 15.76
CA LEU A 82 27.60 -4.56 16.86
C LEU A 82 28.00 -3.11 16.49
N PRO A 83 27.85 -2.15 17.44
CA PRO A 83 27.06 -2.29 18.68
C PRO A 83 25.57 -2.50 18.37
N PRO A 84 24.77 -3.08 19.29
CA PRO A 84 23.34 -3.27 19.05
C PRO A 84 22.68 -1.93 18.75
N HIS A 85 21.99 -1.86 17.62
CA HIS A 85 21.28 -0.68 17.14
C HIS A 85 19.76 -0.85 17.37
N PRO A 86 19.26 -0.61 18.58
CA PRO A 86 17.85 -0.85 18.92
C PRO A 86 16.89 -0.05 18.05
N SER A 87 17.30 1.15 17.61
CA SER A 87 16.49 2.01 16.73
C SER A 87 16.33 1.42 15.33
N LEU A 88 17.39 0.84 14.75
CA LEU A 88 17.32 0.15 13.46
C LEU A 88 16.51 -1.15 13.56
N HIS A 89 16.65 -1.89 14.66
CA HIS A 89 15.83 -3.07 14.91
C HIS A 89 14.34 -2.70 15.07
N ARG A 90 14.03 -1.61 15.77
CA ARG A 90 12.67 -1.09 15.89
C ARG A 90 12.10 -0.70 14.54
N LEU A 91 12.86 0.00 13.69
CA LEU A 91 12.43 0.32 12.32
C LEU A 91 12.07 -0.93 11.54
N TYR A 92 12.91 -1.97 11.62
CA TYR A 92 12.65 -3.26 10.97
C TYR A 92 11.35 -3.89 11.44
N LEU A 93 11.12 -3.96 12.76
CA LEU A 93 9.90 -4.53 13.32
C LEU A 93 8.66 -3.71 12.91
N THR A 94 8.74 -2.37 12.92
CA THR A 94 7.67 -1.50 12.43
C THR A 94 7.35 -1.79 10.97
N CYS A 95 8.35 -1.84 10.09
CA CYS A 95 8.12 -2.14 8.67
C CYS A 95 7.51 -3.53 8.47
N PHE A 96 8.05 -4.53 9.18
CA PHE A 96 7.62 -5.92 9.04
C PHE A 96 6.19 -6.16 9.57
N ASN A 97 5.89 -5.68 10.78
CA ASN A 97 4.61 -5.94 11.45
C ASN A 97 3.47 -5.06 10.92
N GLU A 98 3.77 -3.83 10.47
CA GLU A 98 2.75 -2.89 9.99
C GLU A 98 2.58 -2.91 8.47
N TYR A 99 3.22 -3.85 7.76
CA TYR A 99 3.20 -3.92 6.29
C TYR A 99 3.61 -2.60 5.63
N LYS A 100 4.66 -1.97 6.18
CA LYS A 100 5.25 -0.72 5.67
C LYS A 100 6.65 -0.96 5.16
N SER A 101 7.15 0.01 4.40
CA SER A 101 8.55 0.12 4.01
C SER A 101 9.08 1.47 4.46
N ALA A 102 10.38 1.52 4.77
CA ALA A 102 11.06 2.79 4.96
C ALA A 102 11.44 3.35 3.58
N VAL A 103 11.09 4.61 3.32
CA VAL A 103 11.25 5.23 2.00
C VAL A 103 12.41 6.21 2.04
N VAL A 104 13.31 6.07 1.07
CA VAL A 104 14.37 7.04 0.77
C VAL A 104 14.08 7.65 -0.60
N VAL A 105 13.98 8.98 -0.67
CA VAL A 105 13.73 9.67 -1.94
C VAL A 105 15.06 10.07 -2.58
N VAL A 106 15.27 9.67 -3.84
CA VAL A 106 16.48 10.00 -4.62
C VAL A 106 16.05 10.49 -6.00
N GLY A 107 16.10 11.82 -6.21
CA GLY A 107 15.63 12.41 -7.46
C GLY A 107 14.13 12.17 -7.67
N ASP A 108 13.77 11.50 -8.77
CA ASP A 108 12.40 11.11 -9.14
C ASP A 108 12.07 9.65 -8.78
N GLU A 109 12.95 8.98 -8.01
CA GLU A 109 12.75 7.63 -7.50
C GLU A 109 12.52 7.60 -5.98
N GLU A 110 11.68 6.67 -5.55
CA GLU A 110 11.53 6.20 -4.18
C GLU A 110 12.19 4.83 -4.04
N LEU A 111 13.15 4.75 -3.11
CA LEU A 111 13.75 3.50 -2.68
C LEU A 111 13.02 2.99 -1.46
N HIS A 112 12.26 1.91 -1.65
CA HIS A 112 11.52 1.23 -0.59
C HIS A 112 12.40 0.17 0.05
N LEU A 113 12.75 0.38 1.32
CA LEU A 113 13.43 -0.60 2.17
C LEU A 113 12.37 -1.51 2.79
N VAL A 114 12.17 -2.66 2.17
CA VAL A 114 11.18 -3.67 2.58
C VAL A 114 11.83 -4.62 3.57
N ALA A 115 11.28 -4.71 4.78
CA ALA A 115 11.78 -5.63 5.80
C ALA A 115 11.56 -7.09 5.36
N MET A 116 12.63 -7.88 5.35
CA MET A 116 12.62 -9.27 4.90
C MET A 116 12.98 -10.21 6.03
N PRO A 117 12.19 -11.27 6.27
CA PRO A 117 12.53 -12.28 7.26
C PRO A 117 13.72 -13.10 6.73
N SER A 118 14.75 -13.25 7.54
CA SER A 118 15.88 -14.13 7.23
C SER A 118 15.85 -15.35 8.13
N LYS A 119 15.89 -16.55 7.54
CA LYS A 119 16.02 -17.81 8.30
C LYS A 119 17.44 -18.04 8.83
N VAL A 120 18.42 -17.35 8.23
CA VAL A 120 19.85 -17.55 8.48
C VAL A 120 20.42 -16.43 9.34
N GLU A 121 19.99 -15.20 9.07
CA GLU A 121 20.53 -14.01 9.73
C GLU A 121 19.58 -13.54 10.82
N LYS A 122 20.11 -13.39 12.04
CA LYS A 122 19.36 -12.88 13.20
C LYS A 122 19.35 -11.35 13.28
N VAL A 123 19.77 -10.67 12.22
CA VAL A 123 19.86 -9.20 12.16
C VAL A 123 18.80 -8.64 11.22
N PRO A 124 18.33 -7.40 11.44
CA PRO A 124 17.46 -6.70 10.51
C PRO A 124 17.97 -6.75 9.07
N CYS A 125 17.08 -7.11 8.16
CA CYS A 125 17.40 -7.30 6.76
C CYS A 125 16.35 -6.60 5.89
N PHE A 126 16.80 -5.85 4.88
CA PHE A 126 15.89 -5.16 3.97
C PHE A 126 16.24 -5.45 2.52
N TRP A 127 15.22 -5.56 1.68
CA TRP A 127 15.37 -5.46 0.23
C TRP A 127 15.03 -4.04 -0.20
N CYS A 128 15.93 -3.43 -0.97
CA CYS A 128 15.76 -2.10 -1.51
C CYS A 128 15.17 -2.20 -2.91
N CYS A 129 13.92 -1.78 -3.08
CA CYS A 129 13.23 -1.75 -4.36
C CYS A 129 13.11 -0.31 -4.85
N SER A 130 13.41 -0.04 -6.13
CA SER A 130 13.22 1.29 -6.74
C SER A 130 11.92 1.38 -7.54
N VAL A 131 11.23 2.50 -7.40
CA VAL A 131 9.96 2.81 -8.06
C VAL A 131 9.88 4.33 -8.25
N ARG A 132 9.16 4.82 -9.27
CA ARG A 132 8.94 6.26 -9.45
C ARG A 132 8.16 6.87 -8.28
N VAL A 133 8.54 8.07 -7.87
CA VAL A 133 7.91 8.79 -6.75
C VAL A 133 6.39 8.78 -6.84
N GLY A 134 5.73 8.37 -5.76
CA GLY A 134 4.28 8.38 -5.61
C GLY A 134 3.55 7.17 -6.24
N LEU A 135 4.22 6.36 -7.07
CA LEU A 135 3.56 5.20 -7.70
C LEU A 135 3.17 4.14 -6.67
N TYR A 136 4.02 3.86 -5.68
CA TYR A 136 3.68 2.93 -4.59
C TYR A 136 2.48 3.44 -3.80
N ALA A 137 2.49 4.72 -3.39
CA ALA A 137 1.40 5.31 -2.63
C ALA A 137 0.06 5.32 -3.40
N ALA A 138 0.10 5.68 -4.68
CA ALA A 138 -1.08 5.62 -5.55
C ALA A 138 -1.61 4.18 -5.71
N SER A 139 -0.71 3.20 -5.84
CA SER A 139 -1.07 1.79 -5.96
C SER A 139 -1.69 1.26 -4.67
N VAL A 140 -1.13 1.61 -3.50
CA VAL A 140 -1.74 1.30 -2.20
C VAL A 140 -3.10 1.97 -2.08
N GLY A 141 -3.23 3.23 -2.50
CA GLY A 141 -4.51 3.95 -2.54
C GLY A 141 -5.57 3.18 -3.33
N MET A 142 -5.23 2.73 -4.55
CA MET A 142 -6.11 1.93 -5.41
C MET A 142 -6.43 0.56 -4.82
N LEU A 143 -5.45 -0.12 -4.23
CA LEU A 143 -5.66 -1.43 -3.60
C LEU A 143 -6.52 -1.33 -2.34
N ASN A 144 -6.35 -0.28 -1.55
CA ASN A 144 -7.16 -0.03 -0.36
C ASN A 144 -8.51 0.63 -0.70
N LEU A 145 -8.82 0.87 -1.98
CA LEU A 145 -10.16 1.31 -2.36
C LEU A 145 -11.18 0.32 -1.82
N ARG A 146 -12.24 0.91 -1.28
CA ARG A 146 -13.39 0.22 -0.74
C ARG A 146 -14.06 -0.58 -1.85
N CYS A 147 -14.86 -1.56 -1.46
CA CYS A 147 -15.67 -2.34 -2.37
C CYS A 147 -16.88 -1.55 -2.89
N LEU A 148 -17.00 -0.26 -2.56
CA LEU A 148 -18.00 0.64 -3.13
C LEU A 148 -17.65 0.98 -4.58
N ALA A 149 -18.68 1.28 -5.36
CA ALA A 149 -18.57 1.61 -6.78
C ALA A 149 -17.58 2.76 -7.02
N ILE A 150 -16.71 2.63 -8.03
CA ILE A 150 -16.02 3.78 -8.61
C ILE A 150 -16.95 4.33 -9.69
N VAL A 151 -17.64 5.44 -9.39
CA VAL A 151 -18.42 6.18 -10.39
C VAL A 151 -17.50 7.24 -10.98
N PHE A 152 -17.10 7.08 -12.24
CA PHE A 152 -16.45 8.15 -12.98
C PHE A 152 -17.51 9.19 -13.34
N ASP A 153 -17.36 10.41 -12.83
CA ASP A 153 -18.18 11.59 -13.17
C ASP A 153 -17.72 12.12 -14.53
N LEU A 154 -17.70 11.25 -15.53
CA LEU A 154 -17.49 11.58 -16.94
C LEU A 154 -18.72 11.03 -17.67
N ASP A 155 -19.70 11.92 -17.84
CA ASP A 155 -20.80 11.85 -18.81
C ASP A 155 -21.34 10.43 -19.09
N GLU A 156 -22.22 9.96 -18.19
CA GLU A 156 -23.14 8.82 -18.44
C GLU A 156 -22.55 7.40 -18.44
N THR A 157 -21.38 7.15 -17.85
CA THR A 157 -20.87 5.76 -17.74
C THR A 157 -20.67 5.28 -16.30
N LEU A 158 -21.66 4.53 -15.79
CA LEU A 158 -21.49 3.64 -14.63
C LEU A 158 -20.53 2.51 -15.03
N ILE A 159 -19.24 2.62 -14.68
CA ILE A 159 -18.25 1.62 -15.08
C ILE A 159 -18.42 0.33 -14.25
N VAL A 160 -18.64 0.42 -12.94
CA VAL A 160 -19.06 -0.71 -12.07
C VAL A 160 -19.75 -0.16 -10.82
N ALA A 161 -20.98 -0.59 -10.52
CA ALA A 161 -21.64 -0.31 -9.25
C ALA A 161 -21.94 -1.57 -8.44
N ASN A 162 -21.70 -1.50 -7.13
CA ASN A 162 -22.17 -2.52 -6.20
C ASN A 162 -23.55 -2.13 -5.64
N THR A 163 -24.44 -3.11 -5.60
CA THR A 163 -25.77 -3.03 -4.98
C THR A 163 -25.78 -3.84 -3.69
N MET A 164 -26.79 -3.65 -2.83
CA MET A 164 -26.96 -4.49 -1.64
C MET A 164 -26.88 -6.00 -1.97
N ARG A 165 -27.54 -6.41 -3.06
CA ARG A 165 -27.49 -7.80 -3.55
C ARG A 165 -26.09 -8.22 -3.99
N SER A 166 -25.34 -7.36 -4.68
CA SER A 166 -23.98 -7.73 -5.11
C SER A 166 -23.02 -7.86 -3.92
N PHE A 167 -23.18 -7.03 -2.88
CA PHE A 167 -22.47 -7.19 -1.61
C PHE A 167 -22.79 -8.54 -0.95
N GLU A 168 -24.08 -8.84 -0.75
CA GLU A 168 -24.54 -10.10 -0.15
C GLU A 168 -24.01 -11.32 -0.89
N SER A 169 -24.12 -11.34 -2.21
CA SER A 169 -23.65 -12.45 -3.05
C SER A 169 -22.12 -12.64 -2.96
N ARG A 170 -21.34 -11.56 -2.95
CA ARG A 170 -19.87 -11.65 -2.80
C ARG A 170 -19.46 -12.12 -1.41
N ILE A 171 -20.11 -11.64 -0.37
CA ILE A 171 -19.90 -12.08 1.02
C ILE A 171 -20.17 -13.59 1.13
N GLU A 172 -21.31 -14.05 0.61
CA GLU A 172 -21.68 -15.47 0.66
C GLU A 172 -20.68 -16.34 -0.11
N MET A 173 -20.34 -15.95 -1.34
CA MET A 173 -19.36 -16.66 -2.17
C MET A 173 -17.99 -16.76 -1.49
N LEU A 174 -17.48 -15.66 -0.93
CA LEU A 174 -16.19 -15.64 -0.24
C LEU A 174 -16.24 -16.49 1.04
N SER A 175 -17.35 -16.44 1.78
CA SER A 175 -17.53 -17.25 3.00
C SER A 175 -17.45 -18.73 2.67
N ARG A 176 -18.19 -19.19 1.65
CA ARG A 176 -18.14 -20.59 1.18
C ARG A 176 -16.75 -21.02 0.71
N ARG A 177 -16.02 -20.13 0.04
CA ARG A 177 -14.64 -20.40 -0.40
C ARG A 177 -13.66 -20.48 0.77
N MET A 178 -13.88 -19.67 1.81
CA MET A 178 -13.07 -19.67 3.02
C MET A 178 -13.24 -20.95 3.83
N ASP A 179 -14.45 -21.52 3.86
CA ASP A 179 -14.75 -22.78 4.57
C ASP A 179 -13.98 -24.00 4.03
N ILE A 180 -13.46 -23.92 2.79
CA ILE A 180 -12.72 -25.00 2.12
C ILE A 180 -11.25 -24.65 1.84
N GLU A 181 -10.75 -23.54 2.39
CA GLU A 181 -9.36 -23.10 2.22
C GLU A 181 -8.53 -23.44 3.45
N ASP A 182 -7.40 -24.12 3.23
CA ASP A 182 -6.52 -24.59 4.31
C ASP A 182 -5.34 -23.64 4.58
N ASP A 183 -4.97 -22.78 3.62
CA ASP A 183 -3.85 -21.86 3.79
C ASP A 183 -4.25 -20.69 4.72
N PRO A 184 -3.63 -20.57 5.91
CA PRO A 184 -4.00 -19.55 6.89
C PRO A 184 -3.81 -18.11 6.38
N VAL A 185 -2.87 -17.88 5.46
CA VAL A 185 -2.65 -16.55 4.86
C VAL A 185 -3.80 -16.23 3.91
N ARG A 186 -4.27 -17.21 3.13
CA ARG A 186 -5.38 -17.03 2.20
C ARG A 186 -6.71 -16.86 2.94
N VAL A 187 -6.93 -17.64 4.01
CA VAL A 187 -8.08 -17.50 4.91
C VAL A 187 -8.12 -16.10 5.54
N ALA A 188 -6.99 -15.62 6.07
CA ALA A 188 -6.91 -14.26 6.64
C ALA A 188 -7.22 -13.18 5.58
N GLY A 189 -6.73 -13.36 4.35
CA GLY A 189 -7.03 -12.47 3.22
C GLY A 189 -8.53 -12.43 2.89
N MET A 190 -9.17 -13.59 2.77
CA MET A 190 -10.62 -13.69 2.50
C MET A 190 -11.45 -13.12 3.66
N SER A 191 -11.09 -13.40 4.91
CA SER A 191 -11.76 -12.86 6.09
C SER A 191 -11.71 -11.34 6.13
N ALA A 192 -10.54 -10.75 5.87
CA ALA A 192 -10.38 -9.30 5.76
C ALA A 192 -11.21 -8.71 4.61
N GLU A 193 -11.32 -9.43 3.48
CA GLU A 193 -12.15 -9.01 2.35
C GLU A 193 -13.65 -9.06 2.68
N ILE A 194 -14.13 -10.12 3.32
CA ILE A 194 -15.52 -10.25 3.79
C ILE A 194 -15.85 -9.09 4.74
N LYS A 195 -14.97 -8.80 5.71
CA LYS A 195 -15.16 -7.69 6.65
C LYS A 195 -15.35 -6.36 5.93
N ARG A 196 -14.53 -6.06 4.92
CA ARG A 196 -14.69 -4.84 4.11
C ARG A 196 -16.01 -4.79 3.36
N TYR A 197 -16.43 -5.90 2.73
CA TYR A 197 -17.74 -5.96 2.06
C TYR A 197 -18.89 -5.74 3.05
N ILE A 198 -18.81 -6.27 4.27
CA ILE A 198 -19.82 -6.05 5.32
C ILE A 198 -19.85 -4.56 5.70
N GLU A 199 -18.71 -3.97 6.02
CA GLU A 199 -18.64 -2.55 6.40
C GLU A 199 -19.15 -1.62 5.30
N ASP A 200 -18.82 -1.90 4.03
CA ASP A 200 -19.30 -1.12 2.88
C ASP A 200 -20.79 -1.31 2.63
N ARG A 201 -21.31 -2.52 2.84
CA ARG A 201 -22.75 -2.80 2.77
C ARG A 201 -23.50 -2.04 3.84
N GLU A 202 -23.02 -2.04 5.09
CA GLU A 202 -23.65 -1.30 6.19
C GLU A 202 -23.62 0.22 5.94
N LEU A 203 -22.49 0.75 5.44
CA LEU A 203 -22.39 2.16 5.05
C LEU A 203 -23.41 2.54 3.96
N LEU A 204 -23.53 1.69 2.93
CA LEU A 204 -24.51 1.88 1.87
C LEU A 204 -25.94 1.82 2.40
N LYS A 205 -26.22 0.88 3.31
CA LYS A 205 -27.53 0.73 3.95
C LYS A 205 -27.90 1.95 4.78
N GLU A 206 -26.97 2.47 5.59
CA GLU A 206 -27.20 3.67 6.41
C GLU A 206 -27.54 4.89 5.52
N PHE A 207 -26.80 5.06 4.42
CA PHE A 207 -27.06 6.11 3.44
C PHE A 207 -28.45 5.97 2.80
N ILE A 208 -28.83 4.76 2.38
CA ILE A 208 -30.15 4.48 1.77
C ILE A 208 -31.28 4.76 2.78
N ASP A 209 -31.10 4.35 4.04
CA ASP A 209 -32.16 4.41 5.04
C ASP A 209 -32.32 5.82 5.67
N THR A 210 -31.24 6.61 5.74
CA THR A 210 -31.21 7.84 6.56
C THR A 210 -30.70 9.11 5.88
N ASP A 211 -30.17 9.05 4.65
CA ASP A 211 -29.43 10.15 4.03
C ASP A 211 -28.25 10.69 4.87
N THR A 212 -27.74 9.85 5.77
CA THR A 212 -26.56 10.10 6.60
C THR A 212 -25.68 8.86 6.67
N VAL A 213 -24.43 9.03 7.08
CA VAL A 213 -23.52 7.92 7.40
C VAL A 213 -22.69 8.21 8.63
N THR A 214 -22.34 7.18 9.39
CA THR A 214 -21.44 7.27 10.52
C THR A 214 -20.01 6.99 10.09
N ASP A 215 -19.19 8.04 10.06
CA ASP A 215 -17.76 7.95 9.77
C ASP A 215 -16.91 8.35 10.98
N ASN A 216 -16.04 7.45 11.45
CA ASN A 216 -15.17 7.67 12.61
C ASN A 216 -15.91 8.21 13.86
N GLY A 217 -17.12 7.69 14.10
CA GLY A 217 -17.98 8.08 15.22
C GLY A 217 -18.71 9.42 15.04
N ARG A 218 -18.63 10.04 13.86
CA ARG A 218 -19.34 11.27 13.50
C ARG A 218 -20.39 10.97 12.44
N ILE A 219 -21.57 11.57 12.61
CA ILE A 219 -22.64 11.50 11.60
C ILE A 219 -22.36 12.55 10.53
N VAL A 220 -22.27 12.12 9.29
CA VAL A 220 -22.10 12.96 8.11
C VAL A 220 -23.39 12.91 7.30
N GLY A 221 -24.03 14.06 7.10
CA GLY A 221 -25.26 14.17 6.31
C GLY A 221 -25.00 14.53 4.86
N THR A 222 -26.00 14.28 4.01
CA THR A 222 -25.99 14.68 2.60
C THR A 222 -25.85 16.19 2.41
N GLN A 223 -25.03 16.58 1.44
CA GLN A 223 -24.97 17.92 0.88
C GLN A 223 -25.67 17.93 -0.47
N LYS A 224 -26.41 18.99 -0.76
CA LYS A 224 -27.05 19.16 -2.08
C LYS A 224 -26.02 19.77 -3.03
N GLU A 225 -25.55 18.99 -4.00
CA GLU A 225 -24.67 19.45 -5.07
C GLU A 225 -25.46 19.61 -6.38
N GLU A 226 -25.34 20.76 -7.04
CA GLU A 226 -25.93 21.00 -8.36
C GLU A 226 -25.10 20.28 -9.43
N VAL A 227 -25.76 19.49 -10.28
CA VAL A 227 -25.13 18.79 -11.40
C VAL A 227 -24.93 19.80 -12.53
N GLN A 228 -23.77 19.78 -13.18
CA GLN A 228 -23.52 20.67 -14.31
C GLN A 228 -24.57 20.42 -15.41
N PRO A 229 -25.27 21.46 -15.89
CA PRO A 229 -26.31 21.28 -16.89
C PRO A 229 -25.72 20.83 -18.22
N MET A 230 -26.29 19.77 -18.79
CA MET A 230 -25.99 19.31 -20.16
C MET A 230 -26.47 20.36 -21.18
N PRO A 231 -25.73 20.61 -22.28
CA PRO A 231 -26.17 21.55 -23.32
C PRO A 231 -27.55 21.16 -23.86
N GLY A 232 -28.56 22.02 -23.66
CA GLY A 232 -29.94 21.79 -24.12
C GLY A 232 -30.91 21.25 -23.07
N VAL A 233 -30.45 20.92 -21.86
CA VAL A 233 -31.31 20.56 -20.72
C VAL A 233 -31.47 21.77 -19.81
N GLN A 234 -32.70 22.23 -19.60
CA GLN A 234 -33.03 23.43 -18.83
C GLN A 234 -33.36 23.13 -17.35
N GLU A 235 -33.53 21.85 -17.01
CA GLU A 235 -33.81 21.41 -15.64
C GLU A 235 -32.55 21.41 -14.76
N ARG A 236 -32.66 22.03 -13.59
CA ARG A 236 -31.62 21.99 -12.56
C ARG A 236 -31.71 20.66 -11.81
N LEU A 237 -30.73 19.80 -12.02
CA LEU A 237 -30.62 18.53 -11.30
C LEU A 237 -29.75 18.75 -10.06
N VAL A 238 -30.28 18.42 -8.88
CA VAL A 238 -29.55 18.49 -7.61
C VAL A 238 -29.42 17.08 -7.07
N ARG A 239 -28.20 16.64 -6.74
CA ARG A 239 -27.94 15.31 -6.18
C ARG A 239 -27.51 15.39 -4.72
N PRO A 240 -27.98 14.46 -3.85
CA PRO A 240 -27.46 14.33 -2.50
C PRO A 240 -26.09 13.66 -2.55
N VAL A 241 -25.08 14.31 -1.96
CA VAL A 241 -23.70 13.82 -1.96
C VAL A 241 -23.17 13.77 -0.53
N ILE A 242 -22.55 12.64 -0.19
CA ILE A 242 -21.66 12.54 0.98
C ILE A 242 -20.26 12.22 0.46
N ARG A 243 -19.27 13.05 0.82
CA ARG A 243 -17.86 12.82 0.52
C ARG A 243 -17.17 12.34 1.79
N LEU A 244 -16.49 11.21 1.72
CA LEU A 244 -15.70 10.62 2.79
C LEU A 244 -14.23 10.56 2.34
N PRO A 245 -13.46 11.65 2.47
CA PRO A 245 -12.10 11.73 1.95
C PRO A 245 -11.16 10.69 2.57
N GLU A 246 -11.29 10.45 3.87
CA GLU A 246 -10.47 9.45 4.59
C GLU A 246 -10.72 8.02 4.10
N ARG A 247 -11.90 7.76 3.51
CA ARG A 247 -12.29 6.48 2.93
C ARG A 247 -12.16 6.43 1.40
N ASN A 248 -11.73 7.52 0.76
CA ASN A 248 -11.76 7.69 -0.70
C ASN A 248 -13.12 7.30 -1.32
N ALA A 249 -14.22 7.68 -0.67
CA ALA A 249 -15.58 7.29 -1.09
C ALA A 249 -16.49 8.50 -1.29
N ILE A 250 -17.40 8.39 -2.26
CA ILE A 250 -18.48 9.33 -2.51
C ILE A 250 -19.78 8.52 -2.58
N LEU A 251 -20.78 8.94 -1.81
CA LEU A 251 -22.12 8.37 -1.86
C LEU A 251 -23.05 9.38 -2.52
N THR A 252 -23.79 8.92 -3.53
CA THR A 252 -24.78 9.72 -4.24
C THR A 252 -25.88 8.81 -4.79
N ARG A 253 -27.04 9.39 -5.09
CA ARG A 253 -28.12 8.72 -5.82
C ARG A 253 -27.90 8.92 -7.33
N ILE A 254 -28.08 7.84 -8.10
CA ILE A 254 -28.02 7.90 -9.57
C ILE A 254 -29.22 8.70 -10.10
N ASN A 255 -30.41 8.43 -9.56
CA ASN A 255 -31.63 9.19 -9.84
C ASN A 255 -32.02 9.93 -8.55
N PRO A 256 -31.58 11.20 -8.37
CA PRO A 256 -32.09 12.02 -7.28
C PRO A 256 -33.57 12.37 -7.55
N GLU A 257 -34.39 12.33 -6.50
CA GLU A 257 -35.79 12.79 -6.52
C GLU A 257 -35.90 14.33 -6.59
#